data_AF-A0A0A1WLU7-F1
#
_entry.id   AF-A0A0A1WLU7-F1
#
_cell.length_a   1.000
_cell.length_b   1.000
_cell.length_c   1.000
_cell.angle_alpha   90.00
_cell.angle_beta   90.00
_cell.angle_gamma   90.00
#
_symmetry.space_group_name_H-M   'P 1'
#
loop_
_entity.id
_entity.type
_entity.pdbx_description
1 polymer ?
#
loop_
_entity_poly.entity_id
_entity_poly.type
_entity_poly.pdbx_seq_one_letter_code
_entity_poly.pdbx_strand_id
1 'polypeptide(L)'
;MIKSTRYWAYTNIFCHRYSQKAIVNMKYLNVAEKNDAAKTIAGLLSNGTATRREGYSVYNKIYDFESEVSGRKSKMVMTSVSGHLLQLEFVGAYRRWNEVNPQTLFTAPINKTCHENYRPIQRTLEREVRGCNGLIIWTDCDREGENIGYEIIDVCRKVKPSIKVYRAIFSEITRASVRRALQELKEPNKKLSDAVDVRTELDLRTGAAITRFQTMRLQRLFPEKIADKLISYGSCQIPTLGFVAERYKEIEAFVSEPFWKLRVLHTIEDLTVEFLWARNRLFDKAACEDYLLLCLADPKAKVEDVTTKTKHKWRPTPLDTVEMEKLSSRKLKISAKETMTIAEKLYTKGIISYPRTETNQFSKEIDLGSLVEQFAAHHDWGTFAQRVKEWGANPRNGNKSDQAHPPIHPTKLVTDLHGNDARLYELICRHFLACVSKDAVGSETVVNINIAGEKFTATGLCIHERNYLDIYIYEKWNAKQIHKYEQGQIFEPTEISMQEGATTAPPLLTEADLIALMEKHGIGTDATHAEHINTIKERGTPIKKIIV
;
A
#
# COMPACT_ATOMS: atom_id res chain seq x y z
N MET A 1 -6.15 -89.07 57.14
CA MET A 1 -6.12 -87.60 57.36
C MET A 1 -4.71 -87.17 57.01
N ILE A 2 -4.37 -86.50 55.92
CA ILE A 2 -4.87 -85.24 55.35
C ILE A 2 -4.53 -85.25 53.84
N LYS A 3 -5.45 -84.75 53.01
CA LYS A 3 -5.32 -84.61 51.55
C LYS A 3 -4.69 -83.27 51.14
N SER A 4 -4.29 -83.24 49.88
CA SER A 4 -3.36 -82.36 49.17
C SER A 4 -3.88 -80.99 48.72
N THR A 5 -2.91 -80.23 48.19
CA THR A 5 -2.92 -79.35 46.99
C THR A 5 -3.44 -77.91 47.06
N ARG A 6 -2.53 -77.01 46.59
CA ARG A 6 -2.69 -75.85 45.67
C ARG A 6 -3.97 -75.00 45.81
N TYR A 7 -3.80 -73.69 45.99
CA TYR A 7 -4.48 -72.59 45.26
C TYR A 7 -4.32 -71.31 46.07
N TRP A 8 -3.60 -70.29 45.58
CA TRP A 8 -3.87 -68.88 45.91
C TRP A 8 -3.37 -68.01 44.74
N ALA A 9 -4.18 -67.99 43.68
CA ALA A 9 -4.29 -66.89 42.74
C ALA A 9 -5.62 -66.18 43.03
N TYR A 10 -5.78 -64.93 42.57
CA TYR A 10 -6.95 -64.03 42.69
C TYR A 10 -6.89 -62.95 43.77
N THR A 11 -6.03 -61.94 43.55
CA THR A 11 -6.34 -60.53 43.90
C THR A 11 -5.38 -59.63 43.13
N ASN A 12 -5.60 -59.39 41.84
CA ASN A 12 -4.92 -58.29 41.11
C ASN A 12 -5.52 -57.97 39.72
N ILE A 13 -6.84 -57.86 39.58
CA ILE A 13 -7.48 -57.49 38.29
C ILE A 13 -8.56 -56.40 38.44
N PHE A 14 -8.50 -55.52 39.45
CA PHE A 14 -9.53 -54.47 39.58
C PHE A 14 -9.02 -53.04 39.87
N CYS A 15 -7.75 -52.74 39.59
CA CYS A 15 -7.21 -51.37 39.75
C CYS A 15 -6.21 -50.95 38.67
N HIS A 16 -6.44 -51.32 37.41
CA HIS A 16 -5.61 -50.85 36.27
C HIS A 16 -6.39 -50.38 35.05
N ARG A 17 -7.70 -50.12 35.18
CA ARG A 17 -8.56 -49.72 34.04
C ARG A 17 -9.10 -48.29 34.06
N TYR A 18 -8.64 -47.43 34.96
CA TYR A 18 -9.02 -46.01 34.99
C TYR A 18 -7.81 -45.09 35.12
N SER A 19 -6.89 -45.14 34.15
CA SER A 19 -5.96 -44.01 33.89
C SER A 19 -5.42 -44.04 32.46
N GLN A 20 -6.24 -44.43 31.47
CA GLN A 20 -6.07 -43.86 30.14
C GLN A 20 -6.87 -42.56 30.17
N LYS A 21 -6.21 -41.45 30.55
CA LYS A 21 -6.68 -40.12 30.17
C LYS A 21 -6.96 -40.20 28.68
N ALA A 22 -8.25 -40.18 28.29
CA ALA A 22 -8.63 -40.01 26.91
C ALA A 22 -7.83 -38.81 26.40
N ILE A 23 -6.95 -39.04 25.42
CA ILE A 23 -6.27 -37.96 24.71
C ILE A 23 -7.41 -37.22 24.03
N VAL A 24 -7.91 -36.16 24.68
CA VAL A 24 -8.92 -35.29 24.09
C VAL A 24 -8.22 -34.66 22.90
N ASN A 25 -8.46 -35.22 21.70
CA ASN A 25 -8.00 -34.65 20.45
C ASN A 25 -8.62 -33.26 20.35
N MET A 26 -7.84 -32.25 20.72
CA MET A 26 -8.26 -30.86 20.71
C MET A 26 -8.66 -30.50 19.28
N LYS A 27 -9.86 -29.94 19.12
CA LYS A 27 -10.37 -29.50 17.82
C LYS A 27 -10.47 -27.98 17.79
N TYR A 28 -9.85 -27.34 16.81
CA TYR A 28 -9.86 -25.89 16.65
C TYR A 28 -10.61 -25.48 15.38
N LEU A 29 -11.56 -24.56 15.53
CA LEU A 29 -12.11 -23.82 14.40
C LEU A 29 -11.12 -22.73 14.04
N ASN A 30 -10.72 -22.64 12.79
CA ASN A 30 -9.80 -21.65 12.25
C ASN A 30 -10.54 -20.87 11.17
N VAL A 31 -10.54 -19.53 11.26
CA VAL A 31 -11.35 -18.70 10.34
C VAL A 31 -10.47 -17.61 9.74
N ALA A 32 -10.25 -17.67 8.43
CA ALA A 32 -9.56 -16.64 7.67
C ALA A 32 -10.55 -15.62 7.06
N GLU A 33 -10.03 -14.49 6.57
CA GLU A 33 -10.87 -13.42 6.02
C GLU A 33 -11.50 -13.76 4.65
N LYS A 34 -10.79 -14.53 3.83
CA LYS A 34 -11.20 -14.93 2.47
C LYS A 34 -10.87 -16.41 2.23
N ASN A 35 -11.61 -17.06 1.34
CA ASN A 35 -11.43 -18.49 1.08
C ASN A 35 -10.04 -18.84 0.52
N ASP A 36 -9.47 -17.97 -0.32
CA ASP A 36 -8.12 -18.20 -0.87
C ASP A 36 -7.05 -18.19 0.24
N ALA A 37 -7.16 -17.28 1.21
CA ALA A 37 -6.28 -17.29 2.39
C ALA A 37 -6.45 -18.59 3.21
N ALA A 38 -7.70 -19.00 3.49
CA ALA A 38 -7.98 -20.26 4.18
C ALA A 38 -7.37 -21.48 3.46
N LYS A 39 -7.51 -21.54 2.13
CA LYS A 39 -6.95 -22.60 1.29
C LYS A 39 -5.43 -22.62 1.37
N THR A 40 -4.77 -21.48 1.19
CA THR A 40 -3.31 -21.36 1.19
C THR A 40 -2.75 -21.71 2.57
N ILE A 41 -3.30 -21.15 3.65
CA ILE A 41 -2.86 -21.43 5.03
C ILE A 41 -3.04 -22.92 5.37
N ALA A 42 -4.21 -23.51 5.05
CA ALA A 42 -4.45 -24.94 5.27
C ALA A 42 -3.46 -25.81 4.49
N GLY A 43 -3.17 -25.46 3.23
CA GLY A 43 -2.19 -26.17 2.40
C GLY A 43 -0.79 -26.14 3.00
N LEU A 44 -0.35 -24.98 3.52
CA LEU A 44 0.97 -24.82 4.13
C LEU A 44 1.11 -25.55 5.47
N LEU A 45 0.09 -25.48 6.32
CA LEU A 45 0.09 -26.14 7.64
C LEU A 45 -0.08 -27.66 7.53
N SER A 46 -0.84 -28.15 6.56
CA SER A 46 -1.08 -29.58 6.33
C SER A 46 -0.03 -30.27 5.43
N ASN A 47 0.91 -29.51 4.86
CA ASN A 47 1.79 -29.98 3.78
C ASN A 47 1.00 -30.59 2.61
N GLY A 48 -0.14 -30.00 2.26
CA GLY A 48 -1.00 -30.43 1.16
C GLY A 48 -1.93 -31.59 1.47
N THR A 49 -1.95 -32.10 2.72
CA THR A 49 -2.80 -33.25 3.12
C THR A 49 -4.20 -32.85 3.59
N ALA A 50 -4.54 -31.56 3.57
CA ALA A 50 -5.85 -31.08 3.99
C ALA A 50 -6.99 -31.68 3.15
N THR A 51 -8.01 -32.19 3.84
CA THR A 51 -9.22 -32.71 3.21
C THR A 51 -10.24 -31.59 3.07
N ARG A 52 -10.66 -31.31 1.83
CA ARG A 52 -11.70 -30.31 1.55
C ARG A 52 -13.09 -30.89 1.78
N ARG A 53 -13.97 -30.10 2.41
CA ARG A 53 -15.41 -30.34 2.51
C ARG A 53 -16.21 -29.05 2.31
N GLU A 54 -17.52 -29.20 2.17
CA GLU A 54 -18.43 -28.10 1.87
C GLU A 54 -19.01 -27.44 3.15
N GLY A 55 -19.07 -26.11 3.13
CA GLY A 55 -19.87 -25.30 4.05
C GLY A 55 -21.30 -25.14 3.55
N TYR A 56 -22.08 -24.25 4.17
CA TYR A 56 -23.36 -23.84 3.60
C TYR A 56 -23.20 -22.77 2.51
N SER A 57 -22.12 -21.99 2.55
CA SER A 57 -21.73 -21.10 1.45
C SER A 57 -20.99 -21.90 0.39
N VAL A 58 -21.36 -21.71 -0.88
CA VAL A 58 -20.68 -22.35 -2.02
C VAL A 58 -19.28 -21.78 -2.29
N TYR A 59 -18.96 -20.62 -1.73
CA TYR A 59 -17.67 -19.94 -1.93
C TYR A 59 -16.69 -20.18 -0.77
N ASN A 60 -17.20 -20.46 0.44
CA ASN A 60 -16.38 -20.63 1.64
C ASN A 60 -16.29 -22.12 1.99
N LYS A 61 -15.20 -22.74 1.55
CA LYS A 61 -14.93 -24.15 1.78
C LYS A 61 -14.40 -24.37 3.20
N ILE A 62 -14.33 -25.63 3.58
CA ILE A 62 -13.73 -26.05 4.83
C ILE A 62 -12.61 -27.04 4.51
N TYR A 63 -11.49 -26.91 5.21
CA TYR A 63 -10.27 -27.67 5.03
C TYR A 63 -9.91 -28.29 6.37
N ASP A 64 -10.13 -29.61 6.50
CA ASP A 64 -9.80 -30.34 7.72
C ASP A 64 -8.39 -30.95 7.60
N PHE A 65 -7.59 -30.79 8.65
CA PHE A 65 -6.24 -31.37 8.72
C PHE A 65 -5.79 -31.54 10.18
N GLU A 66 -4.65 -32.19 10.39
CA GLU A 66 -4.01 -32.27 11.71
C GLU A 66 -2.79 -31.34 11.75
N SER A 67 -2.60 -30.66 12.88
CA SER A 67 -1.42 -29.83 13.12
C SER A 67 -1.09 -29.79 14.61
N GLU A 68 0.10 -29.31 14.94
CA GLU A 68 0.55 -29.16 16.31
C GLU A 68 0.25 -27.75 16.81
N VAL A 69 -0.53 -27.66 17.88
CA VAL A 69 -0.87 -26.40 18.55
C VAL A 69 -0.37 -26.49 19.97
N SER A 70 0.58 -25.64 20.34
CA SER A 70 1.21 -25.62 21.68
C SER A 70 1.71 -27.00 22.14
N GLY A 71 2.45 -27.70 21.28
CA GLY A 71 3.01 -29.02 21.60
C GLY A 71 2.01 -30.19 21.52
N ARG A 72 0.76 -29.96 21.08
CA ARG A 72 -0.28 -30.99 21.05
C ARG A 72 -0.86 -31.18 19.66
N LYS A 73 -0.86 -32.43 19.20
CA LYS A 73 -1.53 -32.84 17.98
C LYS A 73 -3.03 -32.56 18.08
N SER A 74 -3.53 -31.74 17.17
CA SER A 74 -4.88 -31.18 17.21
C SER A 74 -5.54 -31.27 15.83
N LYS A 75 -6.86 -31.44 15.82
CA LYS A 75 -7.67 -31.38 14.60
C LYS A 75 -7.98 -29.93 14.26
N MET A 76 -7.68 -29.53 13.04
CA MET A 76 -7.87 -28.18 12.53
C MET A 76 -9.04 -28.18 11.56
N VAL A 77 -10.02 -27.31 11.81
CA VAL A 77 -11.13 -27.03 10.89
C VAL A 77 -10.91 -25.64 10.33
N MET A 78 -10.27 -25.51 9.17
CA MET A 78 -10.03 -24.21 8.56
C MET A 78 -11.14 -23.82 7.59
N THR A 79 -11.75 -22.66 7.79
CA THR A 79 -12.74 -22.08 6.89
C THR A 79 -12.50 -20.57 6.76
N SER A 80 -13.44 -19.85 6.14
CA SER A 80 -13.31 -18.42 5.91
C SER A 80 -14.63 -17.70 6.00
N VAL A 81 -14.54 -16.38 6.23
CA VAL A 81 -15.57 -15.42 5.85
C VAL A 81 -15.27 -14.84 4.46
N SER A 82 -15.95 -13.77 4.07
CA SER A 82 -15.76 -13.08 2.79
C SER A 82 -15.66 -11.57 3.03
N GLY A 83 -14.70 -11.17 3.87
CA GLY A 83 -14.65 -9.82 4.47
C GLY A 83 -15.61 -9.69 5.66
N HIS A 84 -16.12 -8.48 5.89
CA HIS A 84 -17.12 -8.21 6.93
C HIS A 84 -18.36 -9.11 6.78
N LEU A 85 -18.70 -9.77 7.88
CA LEU A 85 -19.86 -10.64 8.02
C LEU A 85 -21.08 -9.84 8.50
N LEU A 86 -20.85 -8.81 9.31
CA LEU A 86 -21.89 -7.96 9.90
C LEU A 86 -21.83 -6.55 9.31
N GLN A 87 -22.99 -5.91 9.25
CA GLN A 87 -23.13 -4.52 8.83
C GLN A 87 -23.90 -3.73 9.88
N LEU A 88 -23.44 -2.51 10.17
CA LEU A 88 -24.18 -1.56 11.01
C LEU A 88 -25.32 -0.92 10.22
N GLU A 89 -26.51 -0.97 10.78
CA GLU A 89 -27.70 -0.34 10.21
C GLU A 89 -28.55 0.34 11.27
N PHE A 90 -29.29 1.38 10.87
CA PHE A 90 -30.35 1.95 11.70
C PHE A 90 -31.49 0.95 11.91
N VAL A 91 -32.18 1.06 13.05
CA VAL A 91 -33.31 0.17 13.39
C VAL A 91 -34.66 0.79 12.98
N GLY A 92 -35.61 -0.04 12.54
CA GLY A 92 -37.01 0.38 12.34
C GLY A 92 -37.19 1.53 11.33
N ALA A 93 -37.99 2.54 11.70
CA ALA A 93 -38.33 3.69 10.86
C ALA A 93 -37.11 4.50 10.40
N TYR A 94 -36.02 4.51 11.17
CA TYR A 94 -34.79 5.23 10.84
C TYR A 94 -34.10 4.74 9.56
N ARG A 95 -34.44 3.55 9.05
CA ARG A 95 -33.99 3.05 7.74
C ARG A 95 -34.60 3.84 6.57
N ARG A 96 -35.81 4.38 6.74
CA ARG A 96 -36.58 5.00 5.66
C ARG A 96 -36.33 6.50 5.63
N TRP A 97 -36.05 7.03 4.45
CA TRP A 97 -35.56 8.40 4.28
C TRP A 97 -36.63 9.46 4.57
N ASN A 98 -37.87 9.17 4.21
CA ASN A 98 -38.98 10.13 4.28
C ASN A 98 -39.78 10.05 5.60
N GLU A 99 -39.39 9.18 6.53
CA GLU A 99 -40.15 8.95 7.77
C GLU A 99 -39.56 9.65 9.00
N VAL A 100 -38.30 10.11 8.92
CA VAL A 100 -37.61 10.73 10.06
C VAL A 100 -36.87 11.98 9.62
N ASN A 101 -36.78 12.97 10.51
CA ASN A 101 -35.89 14.11 10.31
C ASN A 101 -34.44 13.61 10.31
N PRO A 102 -33.62 13.89 9.28
CA PRO A 102 -32.22 13.43 9.22
C PRO A 102 -31.37 13.77 10.44
N GLN A 103 -31.68 14.86 11.16
CA GLN A 103 -30.98 15.23 12.40
C GLN A 103 -31.08 14.17 13.50
N THR A 104 -32.16 13.37 13.55
CA THR A 104 -32.33 12.34 14.58
C THR A 104 -31.37 11.15 14.38
N LEU A 105 -30.77 11.00 13.18
CA LEU A 105 -29.84 9.92 12.87
C LEU A 105 -28.53 10.00 13.66
N PHE A 106 -28.18 11.16 14.23
CA PHE A 106 -27.02 11.30 15.11
C PHE A 106 -27.17 10.53 16.42
N THR A 107 -28.40 10.30 16.90
CA THR A 107 -28.67 9.56 18.15
C THR A 107 -29.54 8.32 17.94
N ALA A 108 -29.98 8.05 16.71
CA ALA A 108 -30.83 6.91 16.40
C ALA A 108 -30.15 5.57 16.78
N PRO A 109 -30.92 4.57 17.24
CA PRO A 109 -30.39 3.25 17.55
C PRO A 109 -29.88 2.55 16.27
N ILE A 110 -28.70 1.95 16.38
CA ILE A 110 -28.07 1.14 15.35
C ILE A 110 -27.88 -0.29 15.85
N ASN A 111 -27.82 -1.25 14.93
CA ASN A 111 -27.55 -2.65 15.25
C ASN A 111 -26.64 -3.27 14.19
N LYS A 112 -25.78 -4.21 14.62
CA LYS A 112 -24.99 -5.05 13.72
C LYS A 112 -25.81 -6.26 13.29
N THR A 113 -26.06 -6.38 12.00
CA THR A 113 -26.82 -7.50 11.43
C THR A 113 -26.06 -8.20 10.33
N CYS A 114 -26.20 -9.52 10.25
CA CYS A 114 -25.67 -10.32 9.15
C CYS A 114 -26.58 -10.18 7.93
N HIS A 115 -26.03 -9.68 6.83
CA HIS A 115 -26.75 -9.57 5.57
C HIS A 115 -27.16 -10.96 5.04
N GLU A 116 -28.27 -11.05 4.30
CA GLU A 116 -28.83 -12.34 3.84
C GLU A 116 -27.82 -13.19 3.06
N ASN A 117 -27.03 -12.54 2.20
CA ASN A 117 -25.97 -13.18 1.40
C ASN A 117 -24.89 -13.87 2.25
N TYR A 118 -24.68 -13.43 3.49
CA TYR A 118 -23.66 -13.97 4.38
C TYR A 118 -24.22 -14.94 5.45
N ARG A 119 -25.54 -15.09 5.54
CA ARG A 119 -26.17 -16.08 6.44
C ARG A 119 -25.65 -17.50 6.27
N PRO A 120 -25.37 -18.01 5.05
CA PRO A 120 -24.77 -19.34 4.90
C PRO A 120 -23.38 -19.44 5.58
N ILE A 121 -22.57 -18.39 5.54
CA ILE A 121 -21.28 -18.34 6.23
C ILE A 121 -21.50 -18.37 7.75
N GLN A 122 -22.38 -17.49 8.26
CA GLN A 122 -22.73 -17.46 9.69
C GLN A 122 -23.18 -18.83 10.20
N ARG A 123 -24.11 -19.49 9.50
CA ARG A 123 -24.60 -20.83 9.85
C ARG A 123 -23.48 -21.88 9.84
N THR A 124 -22.48 -21.71 8.99
CA THR A 124 -21.32 -22.60 8.93
C THR A 124 -20.46 -22.43 10.18
N LEU A 125 -20.16 -21.19 10.57
CA LEU A 125 -19.44 -20.88 11.83
C LEU A 125 -20.17 -21.45 13.05
N GLU A 126 -21.49 -21.23 13.13
CA GLU A 126 -22.35 -21.74 14.20
C GLU A 126 -22.39 -23.27 14.24
N ARG A 127 -22.35 -23.95 13.08
CA ARG A 127 -22.28 -25.41 12.99
C ARG A 127 -20.95 -25.93 13.51
N GLU A 128 -19.84 -25.39 13.02
CA GLU A 128 -18.51 -25.92 13.31
C GLU A 128 -18.06 -25.68 14.75
N VAL A 129 -18.40 -24.51 15.33
CA VAL A 129 -17.95 -24.15 16.68
C VAL A 129 -18.48 -25.09 17.75
N ARG A 130 -19.66 -25.71 17.56
CA ARG A 130 -20.27 -26.67 18.51
C ARG A 130 -19.32 -27.80 18.87
N GLY A 131 -18.61 -28.33 17.87
CA GLY A 131 -17.67 -29.45 18.02
C GLY A 131 -16.23 -29.04 18.34
N CYS A 132 -15.92 -27.74 18.47
CA CYS A 132 -14.55 -27.26 18.66
C CYS A 132 -14.28 -26.85 20.11
N ASN A 133 -13.03 -27.02 20.56
CA ASN A 133 -12.54 -26.65 21.89
C ASN A 133 -11.94 -25.24 21.91
N GLY A 134 -11.51 -24.72 20.76
CA GLY A 134 -11.04 -23.35 20.59
C GLY A 134 -11.33 -22.79 19.21
N LEU A 135 -11.21 -21.47 19.10
CA LEU A 135 -11.33 -20.67 17.89
C LEU A 135 -10.00 -19.95 17.66
N ILE A 136 -9.44 -20.03 16.45
CA ILE A 136 -8.22 -19.31 16.05
C ILE A 136 -8.59 -18.39 14.89
N ILE A 137 -8.39 -17.09 15.08
CA ILE A 137 -8.63 -16.05 14.08
C ILE A 137 -7.41 -15.89 13.19
N TRP A 138 -7.63 -16.03 11.88
CA TRP A 138 -6.65 -15.94 10.80
C TRP A 138 -7.02 -14.85 9.78
N THR A 139 -7.79 -13.84 10.20
CA THR A 139 -8.05 -12.65 9.38
C THR A 139 -6.77 -11.87 9.15
N ASP A 140 -6.74 -10.97 8.17
CA ASP A 140 -5.53 -10.19 7.91
C ASP A 140 -5.17 -9.32 9.13
N CYS A 141 -3.88 -9.01 9.33
CA CYS A 141 -3.40 -8.41 10.59
C CYS A 141 -3.45 -6.88 10.61
N ASP A 142 -4.49 -6.30 10.02
CA ASP A 142 -4.81 -4.87 10.11
C ASP A 142 -6.01 -4.62 11.04
N ARG A 143 -6.46 -3.36 11.13
CA ARG A 143 -7.60 -2.97 11.95
C ARG A 143 -8.91 -3.62 11.49
N GLU A 144 -9.14 -3.67 10.17
CA GLU A 144 -10.35 -4.26 9.59
C GLU A 144 -10.41 -5.76 9.88
N GLY A 145 -9.31 -6.49 9.66
CA GLY A 145 -9.20 -7.90 9.95
C GLY A 145 -9.39 -8.21 11.44
N GLU A 146 -8.93 -7.34 12.35
CA GLU A 146 -9.21 -7.48 13.78
C GLU A 146 -10.70 -7.30 14.09
N ASN A 147 -11.37 -6.33 13.45
CA ASN A 147 -12.81 -6.12 13.59
C ASN A 147 -13.62 -7.31 13.07
N ILE A 148 -13.30 -7.83 11.88
CA ILE A 148 -13.88 -9.05 11.33
C ILE A 148 -13.65 -10.24 12.27
N GLY A 149 -12.47 -10.31 12.89
CA GLY A 149 -12.17 -11.28 13.95
C GLY A 149 -13.19 -11.24 15.08
N TYR A 150 -13.56 -10.05 15.56
CA TYR A 150 -14.59 -9.88 16.59
C TYR A 150 -16.00 -10.23 16.10
N GLU A 151 -16.36 -9.95 14.85
CA GLU A 151 -17.63 -10.41 14.28
C GLU A 151 -17.74 -11.94 14.30
N ILE A 152 -16.66 -12.65 13.94
CA ILE A 152 -16.57 -14.11 14.01
C ILE A 152 -16.71 -14.59 15.46
N ILE A 153 -15.99 -13.94 16.38
CA ILE A 153 -16.04 -14.26 17.82
C ILE A 153 -17.47 -14.14 18.35
N ASP A 154 -18.18 -13.06 18.02
CA ASP A 154 -19.54 -12.82 18.49
C ASP A 154 -20.52 -13.88 17.97
N VAL A 155 -20.42 -14.25 16.68
CA VAL A 155 -21.21 -15.35 16.10
C VAL A 155 -20.92 -16.68 16.80
N CYS A 156 -19.64 -17.00 17.02
CA CYS A 156 -19.24 -18.24 17.66
C CYS A 156 -19.64 -18.30 19.14
N ARG A 157 -19.50 -17.20 19.89
CA ARG A 157 -19.85 -17.13 21.32
C ARG A 157 -21.35 -17.15 21.58
N LYS A 158 -22.19 -16.71 20.63
CA LYS A 158 -23.65 -16.94 20.70
C LYS A 158 -24.02 -18.42 20.80
N VAL A 159 -23.22 -19.31 20.20
CA VAL A 159 -23.43 -20.76 20.24
C VAL A 159 -22.67 -21.41 21.39
N LYS A 160 -21.44 -20.97 21.66
CA LYS A 160 -20.59 -21.53 22.73
C LYS A 160 -19.87 -20.41 23.50
N PRO A 161 -20.52 -19.84 24.54
CA PRO A 161 -19.99 -18.68 25.27
C PRO A 161 -18.59 -18.90 25.88
N SER A 162 -18.28 -20.13 26.28
CA SER A 162 -17.01 -20.50 26.92
C SER A 162 -15.89 -20.91 25.94
N ILE A 163 -16.06 -20.69 24.62
CA ILE A 163 -15.02 -21.02 23.64
C ILE A 163 -13.75 -20.20 23.89
N LYS A 164 -12.59 -20.88 23.94
CA LYS A 164 -11.29 -20.19 23.99
C LYS A 164 -10.98 -19.58 22.63
N VAL A 165 -10.54 -18.34 22.62
CA VAL A 165 -10.27 -17.59 21.38
C VAL A 165 -8.80 -17.21 21.34
N TYR A 166 -8.18 -17.41 20.18
CA TYR A 166 -6.80 -17.07 19.90
C TYR A 166 -6.72 -16.28 18.58
N ARG A 167 -5.64 -15.52 18.43
CA ARG A 167 -5.32 -14.71 17.26
C ARG A 167 -3.97 -15.14 16.70
N ALA A 168 -3.94 -15.56 15.44
CA ALA A 168 -2.71 -15.78 14.71
C ALA A 168 -2.23 -14.45 14.11
N ILE A 169 -0.95 -14.10 14.33
CA ILE A 169 -0.32 -12.87 13.84
C ILE A 169 0.68 -13.23 12.74
N PHE A 170 0.51 -12.68 11.55
CA PHE A 170 1.34 -12.94 10.39
C PHE A 170 1.32 -11.74 9.43
N SER A 171 2.42 -11.54 8.71
CA SER A 171 2.56 -10.44 7.73
C SER A 171 2.73 -10.95 6.29
N GLU A 172 2.72 -12.27 6.12
CA GLU A 172 2.86 -12.98 4.85
C GLU A 172 2.30 -14.40 4.99
N ILE A 173 1.81 -14.98 3.88
CA ILE A 173 1.29 -16.35 3.84
C ILE A 173 2.38 -17.29 3.32
N THR A 174 3.47 -17.40 4.08
CA THR A 174 4.58 -18.34 3.82
C THR A 174 4.57 -19.48 4.84
N ARG A 175 5.22 -20.60 4.51
CA ARG A 175 5.32 -21.77 5.41
C ARG A 175 5.94 -21.41 6.75
N ALA A 176 6.99 -20.58 6.76
CA ALA A 176 7.66 -20.16 7.98
C ALA A 176 6.75 -19.27 8.83
N SER A 177 6.15 -18.25 8.22
CA SER A 177 5.27 -17.29 8.88
C SER A 177 4.05 -17.95 9.52
N VAL A 178 3.28 -18.76 8.79
CA VAL A 178 2.06 -19.38 9.33
C VAL A 178 2.35 -20.40 10.43
N ARG A 179 3.50 -21.09 10.39
CA ARG A 179 3.92 -22.01 11.45
C ARG A 179 4.31 -21.27 12.71
N ARG A 180 5.09 -20.19 12.59
CA ARG A 180 5.42 -19.32 13.72
C ARG A 180 4.15 -18.75 14.35
N ALA A 181 3.23 -18.24 13.53
CA ALA A 181 1.95 -17.70 13.99
C ALA A 181 1.11 -18.72 14.79
N LEU A 182 1.14 -20.00 14.40
CA LEU A 182 0.44 -21.08 15.12
C LEU A 182 1.11 -21.46 16.45
N GLN A 183 2.43 -21.30 16.57
CA GLN A 183 3.15 -21.56 17.83
C GLN A 183 3.06 -20.39 18.81
N GLU A 184 2.95 -19.15 18.29
CA GLU A 184 2.95 -17.90 19.06
C GLU A 184 1.58 -17.22 19.04
N LEU A 185 0.51 -18.00 19.26
CA LEU A 185 -0.86 -17.48 19.31
C LEU A 185 -1.02 -16.42 20.40
N LYS A 186 -1.71 -15.32 20.06
CA LYS A 186 -2.02 -14.21 20.96
C LYS A 186 -3.51 -14.13 21.28
N GLU A 187 -3.90 -13.18 22.11
CA GLU A 187 -5.30 -12.80 22.27
C GLU A 187 -5.71 -11.77 21.21
N PRO A 188 -6.96 -11.80 20.70
CA PRO A 188 -7.50 -10.73 19.87
C PRO A 188 -7.48 -9.38 20.60
N ASN A 189 -7.20 -8.30 19.87
CA ASN A 189 -7.06 -6.95 20.40
C ASN A 189 -8.36 -6.15 20.23
N LYS A 190 -9.16 -6.06 21.29
CA LYS A 190 -10.46 -5.36 21.25
C LYS A 190 -10.32 -3.88 20.89
N LYS A 191 -9.24 -3.20 21.28
CA LYS A 191 -9.06 -1.77 21.04
C LYS A 191 -8.98 -1.44 19.55
N LEU A 192 -8.35 -2.31 18.74
CA LEU A 192 -8.30 -2.13 17.29
C LEU A 192 -9.69 -2.32 16.66
N SER A 193 -10.41 -3.35 17.09
CA SER A 193 -11.81 -3.57 16.67
C SER A 193 -12.72 -2.40 17.06
N ASP A 194 -12.60 -1.87 18.28
CA ASP A 194 -13.39 -0.74 18.76
C ASP A 194 -13.13 0.53 17.93
N ALA A 195 -11.87 0.77 17.53
CA ALA A 195 -11.54 1.90 16.66
C ALA A 195 -12.25 1.82 15.30
N VAL A 196 -12.34 0.62 14.71
CA VAL A 196 -13.12 0.40 13.48
C VAL A 196 -14.60 0.64 13.73
N ASP A 197 -15.16 0.11 14.83
CA ASP A 197 -16.57 0.29 15.16
C ASP A 197 -16.95 1.77 15.33
N VAL A 198 -16.10 2.55 16.01
CA VAL A 198 -16.28 4.00 16.15
C VAL A 198 -16.25 4.69 14.78
N ARG A 199 -15.27 4.36 13.92
CA ARG A 199 -15.17 4.92 12.57
C ARG A 199 -16.43 4.61 11.75
N THR A 200 -16.84 3.34 11.70
CA THR A 200 -18.02 2.89 10.95
C THR A 200 -19.29 3.58 11.44
N GLU A 201 -19.47 3.75 12.75
CA GLU A 201 -20.61 4.46 13.31
C GLU A 201 -20.61 5.95 12.93
N LEU A 202 -19.47 6.64 13.07
CA LEU A 202 -19.33 8.05 12.69
C LEU A 202 -19.64 8.27 11.21
N ASP A 203 -19.11 7.42 10.34
CA ASP A 203 -19.34 7.47 8.90
C ASP A 203 -20.80 7.18 8.54
N LEU A 204 -21.42 6.18 9.17
CA LEU A 204 -22.84 5.86 8.98
C LEU A 204 -23.73 7.04 9.39
N ARG A 205 -23.54 7.58 10.59
CA ARG A 205 -24.38 8.64 11.14
C ARG A 205 -24.24 9.93 10.34
N THR A 206 -23.01 10.40 10.18
CA THR A 206 -22.72 11.66 9.48
C THR A 206 -23.08 11.54 8.00
N GLY A 207 -22.68 10.44 7.37
CA GLY A 207 -22.97 10.15 5.98
C GLY A 207 -24.47 10.10 5.73
N ALA A 208 -25.24 9.35 6.51
CA ALA A 208 -26.69 9.24 6.32
C ALA A 208 -27.41 10.56 6.62
N ALA A 209 -27.10 11.24 7.73
CA ALA A 209 -27.77 12.48 8.11
C ALA A 209 -27.61 13.57 7.03
N ILE A 210 -26.37 13.84 6.62
CA ILE A 210 -26.09 14.93 5.68
C ILE A 210 -26.52 14.53 4.26
N THR A 211 -26.27 13.28 3.84
CA THR A 211 -26.71 12.78 2.53
C THR A 211 -28.23 12.89 2.36
N ARG A 212 -29.01 12.43 3.35
CA ARG A 212 -30.48 12.50 3.29
C ARG A 212 -30.94 13.95 3.23
N PHE A 213 -30.41 14.79 4.11
CA PHE A 213 -30.74 16.22 4.13
C PHE A 213 -30.48 16.90 2.78
N GLN A 214 -29.27 16.80 2.24
CA GLN A 214 -28.91 17.52 1.02
C GLN A 214 -29.60 16.93 -0.21
N THR A 215 -29.74 15.59 -0.30
CA THR A 215 -30.43 14.94 -1.43
C THR A 215 -31.88 15.36 -1.47
N MET A 216 -32.62 15.22 -0.36
CA MET A 216 -34.04 15.60 -0.29
C MET A 216 -34.24 17.10 -0.53
N ARG A 217 -33.35 17.95 -0.02
CA ARG A 217 -33.42 19.41 -0.25
C ARG A 217 -33.16 19.76 -1.71
N LEU A 218 -32.12 19.23 -2.32
CA LEU A 218 -31.71 19.57 -3.68
C LEU A 218 -32.64 18.96 -4.74
N GLN A 219 -33.20 17.77 -4.51
CA GLN A 219 -34.26 17.21 -5.35
C GLN A 219 -35.51 18.10 -5.37
N ARG A 220 -35.87 18.72 -4.24
CA ARG A 220 -37.00 19.68 -4.17
C ARG A 220 -36.70 21.00 -4.88
N LEU A 221 -35.46 21.50 -4.77
CA LEU A 221 -35.06 22.78 -5.37
C LEU A 221 -34.77 22.67 -6.88
N PHE A 222 -34.26 21.53 -7.34
CA PHE A 222 -33.83 21.31 -8.73
C PHE A 222 -34.39 19.99 -9.29
N PRO A 223 -35.72 19.80 -9.32
CA PRO A 223 -36.34 18.53 -9.70
C PRO A 223 -35.91 18.08 -11.10
N GLU A 224 -35.88 18.97 -12.08
CA GLU A 224 -35.52 18.65 -13.47
C GLU A 224 -34.07 18.16 -13.65
N LYS A 225 -33.15 18.53 -12.74
CA LYS A 225 -31.71 18.24 -12.87
C LYS A 225 -31.24 17.07 -11.98
N ILE A 226 -31.96 16.83 -10.87
CA ILE A 226 -31.50 16.03 -9.73
C ILE A 226 -32.54 15.00 -9.25
N ALA A 227 -33.76 14.93 -9.82
CA ALA A 227 -34.85 14.04 -9.38
C ALA A 227 -34.39 12.64 -8.94
N ASP A 228 -33.56 11.96 -9.75
CA ASP A 228 -33.11 10.59 -9.48
C ASP A 228 -31.65 10.48 -9.01
N LYS A 229 -31.02 11.60 -8.64
CA LYS A 229 -29.60 11.64 -8.25
C LYS A 229 -29.42 11.64 -6.75
N LEU A 230 -28.68 10.65 -6.27
CA LEU A 230 -28.16 10.62 -4.91
C LEU A 230 -26.99 11.59 -4.77
N ILE A 231 -27.12 12.56 -3.86
CA ILE A 231 -26.03 13.49 -3.53
C ILE A 231 -25.46 13.04 -2.19
N SER A 232 -24.39 12.24 -2.25
CA SER A 232 -23.75 11.66 -1.07
C SER A 232 -22.80 12.64 -0.38
N TYR A 233 -22.75 12.57 0.94
CA TYR A 233 -21.75 13.19 1.79
C TYR A 233 -20.94 12.10 2.49
N GLY A 234 -19.62 12.28 2.55
CA GLY A 234 -18.73 11.45 3.36
C GLY A 234 -17.69 12.33 4.04
N SER A 235 -17.44 12.09 5.32
CA SER A 235 -16.49 12.81 6.19
C SER A 235 -15.10 12.96 5.54
N CYS A 236 -14.57 11.89 4.94
CA CYS A 236 -13.30 11.90 4.21
C CYS A 236 -13.46 12.12 2.69
N GLN A 237 -14.62 11.79 2.13
CA GLN A 237 -14.92 11.99 0.71
C GLN A 237 -14.91 13.48 0.31
N ILE A 238 -15.51 14.33 1.14
CA ILE A 238 -15.65 15.76 0.87
C ILE A 238 -14.33 16.53 0.89
N PRO A 239 -13.42 16.39 1.88
CA PRO A 239 -12.11 17.04 1.81
C PRO A 239 -11.27 16.53 0.63
N THR A 240 -11.39 15.23 0.28
CA THR A 240 -10.73 14.67 -0.91
C THR A 240 -11.21 15.35 -2.20
N LEU A 241 -12.53 15.55 -2.35
CA LEU A 241 -13.09 16.35 -3.43
C LEU A 241 -12.66 17.82 -3.36
N GLY A 242 -12.50 18.34 -2.14
CA GLY A 242 -12.01 19.69 -1.85
C GLY A 242 -10.67 19.99 -2.53
N PHE A 243 -9.68 19.10 -2.40
CA PHE A 243 -8.38 19.26 -3.06
C PHE A 243 -8.49 19.37 -4.59
N VAL A 244 -9.37 18.56 -5.19
CA VAL A 244 -9.62 18.59 -6.64
C VAL A 244 -10.26 19.91 -7.06
N ALA A 245 -11.27 20.37 -6.31
CA ALA A 245 -11.95 21.63 -6.56
C ALA A 245 -11.03 22.85 -6.33
N GLU A 246 -10.16 22.79 -5.32
CA GLU A 246 -9.17 23.82 -5.02
C GLU A 246 -8.18 23.97 -6.18
N ARG A 247 -7.56 22.88 -6.65
CA ARG A 247 -6.68 22.93 -7.83
C ARG A 247 -7.38 23.47 -9.07
N TYR A 248 -8.64 23.08 -9.28
CA TYR A 248 -9.42 23.60 -10.41
C TYR A 248 -9.60 25.13 -10.32
N LYS A 249 -9.93 25.65 -9.13
CA LYS A 249 -10.05 27.10 -8.90
C LYS A 249 -8.71 27.83 -9.02
N GLU A 250 -7.61 27.23 -8.55
CA GLU A 250 -6.26 27.77 -8.74
C GLU A 250 -5.94 27.98 -10.22
N ILE A 251 -6.34 27.02 -11.08
CA ILE A 251 -6.13 27.09 -12.52
C ILE A 251 -7.03 28.15 -13.16
N GLU A 252 -8.31 28.22 -12.78
CA GLU A 252 -9.24 29.23 -13.31
C GLU A 252 -8.84 30.66 -12.92
N ALA A 253 -8.30 30.84 -11.71
CA ALA A 253 -7.85 32.14 -11.22
C ALA A 253 -6.45 32.54 -11.72
N PHE A 254 -5.72 31.63 -12.38
CA PHE A 254 -4.35 31.88 -12.80
C PHE A 254 -4.30 32.85 -13.98
N VAL A 255 -3.56 33.95 -13.81
CA VAL A 255 -3.26 34.91 -14.86
C VAL A 255 -1.81 34.69 -15.31
N SER A 256 -1.63 34.38 -16.60
CA SER A 256 -0.31 34.18 -17.19
C SER A 256 0.44 35.50 -17.30
N GLU A 257 1.66 35.54 -16.76
CA GLU A 257 2.56 36.68 -16.86
C GLU A 257 3.72 36.35 -17.84
N PRO A 258 3.98 37.23 -18.83
CA PRO A 258 5.16 37.09 -19.67
C PRO A 258 6.43 37.35 -18.85
N PHE A 259 7.50 36.63 -19.18
CA PHE A 259 8.81 36.83 -18.59
C PHE A 259 9.90 36.71 -19.65
N TRP A 260 11.04 37.32 -19.38
CA TRP A 260 12.21 37.31 -20.24
C TRP A 260 13.42 36.79 -19.47
N LYS A 261 14.30 36.08 -20.17
CA LYS A 261 15.56 35.61 -19.61
C LYS A 261 16.66 35.67 -20.65
N LEU A 262 17.89 35.87 -20.20
CA LEU A 262 19.06 35.75 -21.05
C LEU A 262 19.43 34.28 -21.24
N ARG A 263 19.77 33.92 -22.48
CA ARG A 263 20.27 32.62 -22.88
C ARG A 263 21.65 32.79 -23.49
N VAL A 264 22.60 32.01 -22.98
CA VAL A 264 23.99 32.03 -23.44
C VAL A 264 24.35 30.62 -23.90
N LEU A 265 24.75 30.48 -25.16
CA LEU A 265 25.18 29.22 -25.75
C LEU A 265 26.67 29.28 -26.13
N HIS A 266 27.36 28.19 -25.90
CA HIS A 266 28.73 27.99 -26.37
C HIS A 266 28.86 26.63 -27.06
N THR A 267 29.08 26.68 -28.37
CA THR A 267 29.19 25.52 -29.23
C THR A 267 30.64 25.34 -29.65
N ILE A 268 31.18 24.15 -29.39
CA ILE A 268 32.48 23.71 -29.91
C ILE A 268 32.20 22.39 -30.64
N GLU A 269 32.57 22.34 -31.92
CA GLU A 269 32.20 21.24 -32.82
C GLU A 269 30.68 20.99 -32.77
N ASP A 270 30.23 19.77 -32.47
CA ASP A 270 28.81 19.40 -32.43
C ASP A 270 28.17 19.51 -31.04
N LEU A 271 28.92 19.90 -30.01
CA LEU A 271 28.42 19.99 -28.64
C LEU A 271 28.10 21.45 -28.26
N THR A 272 26.83 21.70 -27.93
CA THR A 272 26.35 23.00 -27.46
C THR A 272 26.10 22.96 -25.95
N VAL A 273 26.75 23.86 -25.22
CA VAL A 273 26.54 24.06 -23.78
C VAL A 273 25.69 25.32 -23.56
N GLU A 274 24.57 25.16 -22.88
CA GLU A 274 23.72 26.26 -22.44
C GLU A 274 24.08 26.67 -21.00
N PHE A 275 24.35 27.96 -20.81
CA PHE A 275 24.56 28.58 -19.51
C PHE A 275 23.30 29.30 -19.07
N LEU A 276 22.80 28.93 -17.88
CA LEU A 276 21.58 29.47 -17.29
C LEU A 276 21.91 30.74 -16.51
N TRP A 277 21.13 31.79 -16.74
CA TRP A 277 21.31 33.07 -16.08
C TRP A 277 21.01 32.99 -14.58
N ALA A 278 21.90 33.55 -13.74
CA ALA A 278 21.78 33.49 -12.29
C ALA A 278 20.53 34.21 -11.74
N ARG A 279 20.01 35.22 -12.47
CA ARG A 279 18.75 35.89 -12.13
C ARG A 279 17.51 35.07 -12.49
N ASN A 280 17.68 33.93 -13.15
CA ASN A 280 16.64 33.05 -13.69
C ASN A 280 15.80 33.71 -14.79
N ARG A 281 14.96 34.70 -14.45
CA ARG A 281 14.06 35.42 -15.36
C ARG A 281 13.62 36.75 -14.75
N LEU A 282 13.22 37.71 -15.59
CA LEU A 282 12.63 38.99 -15.23
C LEU A 282 11.22 39.12 -15.82
N PHE A 283 10.33 39.85 -15.14
CA PHE A 283 8.98 40.18 -15.61
C PHE A 283 8.89 41.59 -16.22
N ASP A 284 10.03 42.27 -16.36
CA ASP A 284 10.17 43.54 -17.04
C ASP A 284 11.04 43.35 -18.29
N LYS A 285 10.45 43.62 -19.46
CA LYS A 285 11.13 43.43 -20.74
C LYS A 285 12.29 44.42 -20.92
N ALA A 286 12.05 45.70 -20.62
CA ALA A 286 13.04 46.76 -20.82
C ALA A 286 14.27 46.52 -19.93
N ALA A 287 14.05 46.11 -18.68
CA ALA A 287 15.14 45.74 -17.78
C ALA A 287 15.94 44.53 -18.32
N CYS A 288 15.27 43.53 -18.91
CA CYS A 288 15.97 42.39 -19.50
C CYS A 288 16.74 42.78 -20.78
N GLU A 289 16.21 43.70 -21.58
CA GLU A 289 16.87 44.28 -22.75
C GLU A 289 18.13 45.06 -22.34
N ASP A 290 18.08 45.84 -21.26
CA ASP A 290 19.24 46.55 -20.72
C ASP A 290 20.38 45.58 -20.34
N TYR A 291 20.06 44.48 -19.65
CA TYR A 291 21.06 43.44 -19.35
C TYR A 291 21.58 42.74 -20.61
N LEU A 292 20.74 42.51 -21.62
CA LEU A 292 21.19 41.96 -22.90
C LEU A 292 22.19 42.92 -23.58
N LEU A 293 21.88 44.22 -23.63
CA LEU A 293 22.75 45.23 -24.23
C LEU A 293 24.10 45.33 -23.51
N LEU A 294 24.11 45.24 -22.17
CA LEU A 294 25.35 45.16 -21.40
C LEU A 294 26.20 43.95 -21.80
N CYS A 295 25.59 42.77 -21.88
CA CYS A 295 26.27 41.55 -22.30
C CYS A 295 26.75 41.61 -23.77
N LEU A 296 26.00 42.25 -24.67
CA LEU A 296 26.41 42.39 -26.08
C LEU A 296 27.51 43.42 -26.27
N ALA A 297 27.62 44.41 -25.39
CA ALA A 297 28.68 45.42 -25.44
C ALA A 297 30.07 44.85 -25.07
N ASP A 298 30.12 43.85 -24.18
CA ASP A 298 31.32 43.05 -23.87
C ASP A 298 30.96 41.56 -23.73
N PRO A 299 30.87 40.82 -24.85
CA PRO A 299 30.33 39.46 -24.87
C PRO A 299 31.30 38.41 -24.33
N LYS A 300 32.53 38.78 -23.96
CA LYS A 300 33.53 37.82 -23.51
C LYS A 300 33.13 37.19 -22.19
N ALA A 301 32.92 35.88 -22.21
CA ALA A 301 32.63 35.09 -21.02
C ALA A 301 33.94 34.72 -20.32
N LYS A 302 34.08 35.15 -19.06
CA LYS A 302 35.17 34.72 -18.18
C LYS A 302 34.68 33.61 -17.25
N VAL A 303 35.37 32.48 -17.24
CA VAL A 303 35.12 31.40 -16.28
C VAL A 303 35.61 31.83 -14.90
N GLU A 304 34.69 32.08 -13.97
CA GLU A 304 35.01 32.47 -12.59
C GLU A 304 35.36 31.27 -11.72
N ASP A 305 34.65 30.16 -11.90
CA ASP A 305 34.74 28.97 -11.05
C ASP A 305 34.36 27.70 -11.83
N VAL A 306 35.08 26.62 -11.56
CA VAL A 306 34.79 25.27 -12.07
C VAL A 306 34.87 24.30 -10.89
N THR A 307 33.74 23.76 -10.48
CA THR A 307 33.67 22.82 -9.35
C THR A 307 33.15 21.48 -9.80
N THR A 308 33.89 20.41 -9.46
CA THR A 308 33.46 19.03 -9.68
C THR A 308 33.26 18.36 -8.34
N LYS A 309 32.06 17.80 -8.11
CA LYS A 309 31.74 17.08 -6.87
C LYS A 309 31.11 15.74 -7.18
N THR A 310 31.38 14.74 -6.33
CA THR A 310 30.69 13.45 -6.38
C THR A 310 29.20 13.68 -6.15
N LYS A 311 28.37 13.13 -7.04
CA LYS A 311 26.92 13.19 -6.98
C LYS A 311 26.38 11.78 -6.87
N HIS A 312 25.46 11.59 -5.94
CA HIS A 312 24.72 10.35 -5.81
C HIS A 312 23.30 10.55 -6.31
N LYS A 313 22.80 9.54 -7.02
CA LYS A 313 21.36 9.36 -7.16
C LYS A 313 20.94 8.20 -6.28
N TRP A 314 20.17 8.53 -5.26
CA TRP A 314 19.83 7.56 -4.23
C TRP A 314 18.83 6.51 -4.75
N ARG A 315 19.09 5.25 -4.39
CA ARG A 315 18.14 4.15 -4.62
C ARG A 315 16.84 4.36 -3.82
N PRO A 316 15.73 3.70 -4.18
CA PRO A 316 14.47 3.89 -3.47
C PRO A 316 14.56 3.37 -2.03
N THR A 317 13.76 3.96 -1.14
CA THR A 317 13.49 3.41 0.21
C THR A 317 12.54 2.21 0.10
N PRO A 318 12.45 1.32 1.12
CA PRO A 318 11.48 0.22 1.11
C PRO A 318 10.06 0.68 0.82
N LEU A 319 9.31 -0.15 0.09
CA LEU A 319 7.99 0.17 -0.44
C LEU A 319 6.92 0.09 0.66
N ASP A 320 6.21 1.19 0.90
CA ASP A 320 4.96 1.22 1.68
C ASP A 320 3.74 1.26 0.75
N THR A 321 2.52 1.22 1.31
CA THR A 321 1.29 1.24 0.52
C THR A 321 1.14 2.51 -0.32
N VAL A 322 1.46 3.66 0.26
CA VAL A 322 1.28 4.97 -0.39
C VAL A 322 2.20 5.09 -1.60
N GLU A 323 3.47 4.71 -1.47
CA GLU A 323 4.42 4.75 -2.56
C GLU A 323 4.09 3.69 -3.62
N MET A 324 3.59 2.51 -3.24
CA MET A 324 3.09 1.51 -4.19
C MET A 324 1.93 2.05 -5.04
N GLU A 325 0.94 2.70 -4.43
CA GLU A 325 -0.20 3.30 -5.14
C GLU A 325 0.26 4.43 -6.08
N LYS A 326 1.12 5.33 -5.60
CA LYS A 326 1.67 6.45 -6.40
C LYS A 326 2.50 5.96 -7.57
N LEU A 327 3.39 4.99 -7.36
CA LEU A 327 4.22 4.43 -8.43
C LEU A 327 3.39 3.68 -9.45
N SER A 328 2.41 2.88 -9.00
CA SER A 328 1.49 2.16 -9.90
C SER A 328 0.69 3.11 -10.78
N SER A 329 0.18 4.20 -10.21
CA SER A 329 -0.51 5.25 -10.96
C SER A 329 0.42 5.95 -11.96
N ARG A 330 1.57 6.47 -11.50
CA ARG A 330 2.49 7.26 -12.33
C ARG A 330 3.17 6.43 -13.43
N LYS A 331 3.64 5.23 -13.09
CA LYS A 331 4.53 4.40 -13.93
C LYS A 331 3.80 3.29 -14.67
N LEU A 332 2.79 2.68 -14.05
CA LEU A 332 2.04 1.57 -14.67
C LEU A 332 0.69 2.01 -15.24
N LYS A 333 0.22 3.22 -14.93
CA LYS A 333 -1.13 3.69 -15.29
C LYS A 333 -2.23 2.78 -14.73
N ILE A 334 -1.99 2.20 -13.56
CA ILE A 334 -2.95 1.37 -12.82
C ILE A 334 -3.50 2.23 -11.68
N SER A 335 -4.82 2.27 -11.52
CA SER A 335 -5.46 3.05 -10.46
C SER A 335 -5.12 2.51 -9.07
N ALA A 336 -5.24 3.34 -8.03
CA ALA A 336 -4.97 2.91 -6.65
C ALA A 336 -5.87 1.73 -6.21
N LYS A 337 -7.16 1.77 -6.56
CA LYS A 337 -8.11 0.67 -6.26
C LYS A 337 -7.72 -0.65 -6.94
N GLU A 338 -7.36 -0.59 -8.22
CA GLU A 338 -6.92 -1.78 -8.95
C GLU A 338 -5.59 -2.30 -8.41
N THR A 339 -4.66 -1.40 -8.07
CA THR A 339 -3.38 -1.72 -7.43
C THR A 339 -3.60 -2.52 -6.13
N MET A 340 -4.44 -2.02 -5.22
CA MET A 340 -4.75 -2.71 -3.96
C MET A 340 -5.45 -4.05 -4.19
N THR A 341 -6.37 -4.13 -5.15
CA THR A 341 -7.05 -5.39 -5.50
C THR A 341 -6.06 -6.45 -5.97
N ILE A 342 -5.12 -6.08 -6.85
CA ILE A 342 -4.08 -6.98 -7.35
C ILE A 342 -3.10 -7.35 -6.22
N ALA A 343 -2.65 -6.38 -5.43
CA ALA A 343 -1.72 -6.61 -4.34
C ALA A 343 -2.30 -7.60 -3.31
N GLU A 344 -3.57 -7.45 -2.91
CA GLU A 344 -4.25 -8.40 -2.02
C GLU A 344 -4.34 -9.81 -2.63
N LYS A 345 -4.59 -9.90 -3.94
CA LYS A 345 -4.60 -11.18 -4.67
C LYS A 345 -3.21 -11.84 -4.70
N LEU A 346 -2.14 -11.06 -4.83
CA LEU A 346 -0.77 -11.58 -4.79
C LEU A 346 -0.40 -12.02 -3.36
N TYR A 347 -0.78 -11.26 -2.35
CA TYR A 347 -0.57 -11.58 -0.94
C TYR A 347 -1.30 -12.86 -0.51
N THR A 348 -2.59 -13.01 -0.88
CA THR A 348 -3.38 -14.22 -0.54
C THR A 348 -2.84 -15.50 -1.18
N LYS A 349 -2.07 -15.37 -2.26
CA LYS A 349 -1.30 -16.44 -2.91
C LYS A 349 0.10 -16.66 -2.32
N GLY A 350 0.52 -15.85 -1.34
CA GLY A 350 1.85 -15.90 -0.73
C GLY A 350 2.98 -15.41 -1.63
N ILE A 351 2.69 -14.52 -2.58
CA ILE A 351 3.65 -14.00 -3.57
C ILE A 351 4.35 -12.72 -3.08
N ILE A 352 3.62 -11.89 -2.34
CA ILE A 352 4.15 -10.68 -1.69
C ILE A 352 3.74 -10.64 -0.21
N SER A 353 4.44 -9.82 0.58
CA SER A 353 4.04 -9.48 1.94
C SER A 353 2.75 -8.65 1.95
N TYR A 354 2.16 -8.49 3.13
CA TYR A 354 0.89 -7.80 3.30
C TYR A 354 0.95 -6.35 2.75
N PRO A 355 0.04 -5.96 1.82
CA PRO A 355 0.19 -4.73 1.05
C PRO A 355 -0.40 -3.48 1.71
N ARG A 356 -0.91 -3.58 2.94
CA ARG A 356 -1.46 -2.46 3.73
C ARG A 356 -0.53 -2.20 4.92
N THR A 357 0.49 -1.37 4.70
CA THR A 357 1.51 -1.02 5.69
C THR A 357 2.04 0.38 5.46
N GLU A 358 2.36 1.07 6.55
CA GLU A 358 3.08 2.34 6.55
C GLU A 358 4.59 2.15 6.75
N THR A 359 5.03 0.90 6.92
CA THR A 359 6.42 0.57 7.22
C THR A 359 7.29 0.71 5.97
N ASN A 360 8.29 1.59 6.05
CA ASN A 360 9.29 1.78 4.99
C ASN A 360 10.71 1.44 5.48
N GLN A 361 10.82 0.53 6.44
CA GLN A 361 12.09 -0.01 6.95
C GLN A 361 12.02 -1.53 7.14
N PHE A 362 13.05 -2.25 6.72
CA PHE A 362 13.17 -3.68 7.03
C PHE A 362 13.72 -3.89 8.43
N SER A 363 13.12 -4.82 9.18
CA SER A 363 13.67 -5.26 10.47
C SER A 363 14.89 -6.16 10.26
N LYS A 364 15.74 -6.29 11.29
CA LYS A 364 16.92 -7.16 11.25
C LYS A 364 16.58 -8.66 11.23
N GLU A 365 15.33 -9.01 11.54
CA GLU A 365 14.85 -10.40 11.56
C GLU A 365 14.56 -10.94 10.15
N ILE A 366 14.39 -10.05 9.16
CA ILE A 366 14.12 -10.45 7.78
C ILE A 366 15.43 -10.79 7.10
N ASP A 367 15.56 -12.03 6.65
CA ASP A 367 16.68 -12.49 5.86
C ASP A 367 16.56 -12.00 4.39
N LEU A 368 17.00 -10.76 4.18
CA LEU A 368 17.03 -10.14 2.86
C LEU A 368 17.94 -10.89 1.87
N GLY A 369 18.98 -11.57 2.37
CA GLY A 369 19.90 -12.35 1.53
C GLY A 369 19.19 -13.53 0.88
N SER A 370 18.44 -14.30 1.69
CA SER A 370 17.61 -15.40 1.20
C SER A 370 16.52 -14.92 0.23
N LEU A 371 15.91 -13.75 0.47
CA LEU A 371 14.92 -13.17 -0.44
C LEU A 371 15.54 -12.79 -1.79
N VAL A 372 16.71 -12.15 -1.80
CA VAL A 372 17.45 -11.82 -3.04
C VAL A 372 17.86 -13.08 -3.80
N GLU A 373 18.30 -14.12 -3.11
CA GLU A 373 18.73 -15.38 -3.71
C GLU A 373 17.64 -16.06 -4.55
N GLN A 374 16.37 -15.94 -4.15
CA GLN A 374 15.24 -16.48 -4.92
C GLN A 374 15.18 -15.93 -6.35
N PHE A 375 15.70 -14.72 -6.58
CA PHE A 375 15.69 -14.07 -7.90
C PHE A 375 16.87 -14.45 -8.78
N ALA A 376 17.89 -15.14 -8.25
CA ALA A 376 19.12 -15.47 -8.98
C ALA A 376 18.86 -16.31 -10.24
N ALA A 377 17.78 -17.10 -10.26
CA ALA A 377 17.38 -17.94 -11.38
C ALA A 377 16.46 -17.24 -12.40
N HIS A 378 16.02 -16.00 -12.15
CA HIS A 378 15.12 -15.28 -13.06
C HIS A 378 15.89 -14.72 -14.27
N HIS A 379 15.36 -14.91 -15.49
CA HIS A 379 16.05 -14.51 -16.72
C HIS A 379 16.41 -13.01 -16.77
N ASP A 380 15.48 -12.13 -16.39
CA ASP A 380 15.69 -10.67 -16.45
C ASP A 380 16.43 -10.10 -15.24
N TRP A 381 16.36 -10.78 -14.09
CA TRP A 381 16.74 -10.18 -12.79
C TRP A 381 17.91 -10.92 -12.13
N GLY A 382 18.18 -12.15 -12.55
CA GLY A 382 19.14 -13.05 -11.90
C GLY A 382 20.54 -12.49 -11.83
N THR A 383 21.04 -11.93 -12.93
CA THR A 383 22.35 -11.27 -12.96
C THR A 383 22.43 -10.09 -11.99
N PHE A 384 21.36 -9.31 -11.85
CA PHE A 384 21.33 -8.21 -10.87
C PHE A 384 21.24 -8.72 -9.44
N ALA A 385 20.41 -9.73 -9.18
CA ALA A 385 20.27 -10.34 -7.86
C ALA A 385 21.59 -10.97 -7.38
N GLN A 386 22.35 -11.62 -8.26
CA GLN A 386 23.70 -12.12 -7.98
C GLN A 386 24.64 -10.98 -7.55
N ARG A 387 24.68 -9.86 -8.29
CA ARG A 387 25.46 -8.68 -7.90
C ARG A 387 25.07 -8.14 -6.52
N VAL A 388 23.76 -8.07 -6.21
CA VAL A 388 23.29 -7.64 -4.88
C VAL A 388 23.73 -8.62 -3.79
N LYS A 389 23.71 -9.93 -4.06
CA LYS A 389 24.20 -10.95 -3.13
C LYS A 389 25.70 -10.76 -2.83
N GLU A 390 26.51 -10.52 -3.86
CA GLU A 390 27.95 -10.24 -3.72
C GLU A 390 28.22 -8.94 -2.93
N TRP A 391 27.41 -7.91 -3.14
CA TRP A 391 27.52 -6.64 -2.39
C TRP A 391 27.03 -6.74 -0.94
N GLY A 392 26.19 -7.73 -0.63
CA GLY A 392 25.39 -7.80 0.58
C GLY A 392 24.14 -6.91 0.46
N ALA A 393 22.97 -7.52 0.69
CA ALA A 393 21.69 -6.80 0.65
C ALA A 393 21.67 -5.68 1.70
N ASN A 394 21.59 -4.43 1.25
CA ASN A 394 21.69 -3.24 2.08
C ASN A 394 20.52 -2.26 1.82
N PRO A 395 19.38 -2.43 2.51
CA PRO A 395 18.20 -1.60 2.28
C PRO A 395 18.45 -0.14 2.66
N ARG A 396 17.94 0.79 1.84
CA ARG A 396 17.88 2.22 2.21
C ARG A 396 16.67 2.50 3.09
N ASN A 397 16.70 2.05 4.36
CA ASN A 397 15.56 2.20 5.26
C ASN A 397 15.11 3.66 5.43
N GLY A 398 13.79 3.86 5.45
CA GLY A 398 13.16 5.12 5.84
C GLY A 398 13.02 5.24 7.36
N ASN A 399 11.99 5.95 7.81
CA ASN A 399 11.77 6.34 9.21
C ASN A 399 10.40 5.92 9.78
N LYS A 400 9.56 5.22 9.02
CA LYS A 400 8.20 4.82 9.41
C LYS A 400 8.13 3.32 9.74
N SER A 401 7.36 2.96 10.76
CA SER A 401 6.99 1.57 11.03
C SER A 401 5.68 1.51 11.82
N ASP A 402 4.77 0.65 11.37
CA ASP A 402 3.51 0.32 12.06
C ASP A 402 3.69 -0.73 13.17
N GLN A 403 4.91 -1.25 13.36
CA GLN A 403 5.26 -2.32 14.31
C GLN A 403 4.47 -3.63 14.11
N ALA A 404 3.84 -3.81 12.94
CA ALA A 404 2.98 -4.95 12.62
C ALA A 404 3.42 -5.66 11.35
N HIS A 405 3.76 -4.90 10.31
CA HIS A 405 4.10 -5.41 9.00
C HIS A 405 5.46 -4.87 8.53
N PRO A 406 6.24 -5.70 7.80
CA PRO A 406 7.40 -5.20 7.08
C PRO A 406 6.96 -4.45 5.82
N PRO A 407 7.88 -3.76 5.13
CA PRO A 407 7.61 -3.16 3.83
C PRO A 407 7.06 -4.17 2.82
N ILE A 408 6.38 -3.68 1.80
CA ILE A 408 5.87 -4.49 0.70
C ILE A 408 7.05 -5.04 -0.10
N HIS A 409 7.20 -6.37 -0.09
CA HIS A 409 8.31 -7.05 -0.75
C HIS A 409 7.86 -8.41 -1.29
N PRO A 410 8.54 -8.96 -2.30
CA PRO A 410 8.21 -10.27 -2.82
C PRO A 410 8.68 -11.37 -1.85
N THR A 411 7.81 -12.34 -1.60
CA THR A 411 8.07 -13.47 -0.69
C THR A 411 8.35 -14.76 -1.45
N LYS A 412 8.05 -14.79 -2.75
CA LYS A 412 8.24 -15.93 -3.64
C LYS A 412 8.46 -15.46 -5.07
N LEU A 413 9.44 -16.06 -5.77
CA LEU A 413 9.58 -15.89 -7.22
C LEU A 413 8.44 -16.59 -7.98
N VAL A 414 7.79 -15.86 -8.89
CA VAL A 414 6.71 -16.33 -9.75
C VAL A 414 6.91 -15.80 -11.18
N THR A 415 6.67 -16.63 -12.20
CA THR A 415 6.88 -16.28 -13.62
C THR A 415 5.63 -16.46 -14.49
N ASP A 416 4.55 -17.02 -13.96
CA ASP A 416 3.29 -17.35 -14.65
C ASP A 416 2.17 -16.32 -14.39
N LEU A 417 2.53 -15.08 -14.04
CA LEU A 417 1.59 -13.97 -13.94
C LEU A 417 1.39 -13.31 -15.31
N HIS A 418 0.20 -12.73 -15.51
CA HIS A 418 -0.16 -12.05 -16.77
C HIS A 418 -0.85 -10.71 -16.50
N GLY A 419 -0.87 -9.82 -17.50
CA GLY A 419 -1.58 -8.55 -17.43
C GLY A 419 -1.09 -7.65 -16.30
N ASN A 420 -2.02 -6.95 -15.62
CA ASN A 420 -1.67 -6.04 -14.54
C ASN A 420 -1.13 -6.75 -13.28
N ASP A 421 -1.48 -8.02 -13.06
CA ASP A 421 -0.88 -8.84 -11.99
C ASP A 421 0.64 -8.95 -12.17
N ALA A 422 1.10 -9.25 -13.40
CA ALA A 422 2.52 -9.35 -13.71
C ALA A 422 3.22 -7.99 -13.58
N ARG A 423 2.59 -6.92 -14.10
CA ARG A 423 3.17 -5.57 -14.10
C ARG A 423 3.35 -5.01 -12.69
N LEU A 424 2.38 -5.22 -11.80
CA LEU A 424 2.51 -4.79 -10.39
C LEU A 424 3.55 -5.63 -9.65
N TYR A 425 3.54 -6.95 -9.85
CA TYR A 425 4.54 -7.84 -9.24
C TYR A 425 5.97 -7.50 -9.70
N GLU A 426 6.18 -7.24 -10.99
CA GLU A 426 7.47 -6.78 -11.53
C GLU A 426 7.92 -5.47 -10.89
N LEU A 427 7.00 -4.51 -10.71
CA LEU A 427 7.31 -3.25 -10.03
C LEU A 427 7.79 -3.49 -8.59
N ILE A 428 7.09 -4.33 -7.84
CA ILE A 428 7.46 -4.69 -6.46
C ILE A 428 8.83 -5.38 -6.44
N CYS A 429 9.09 -6.33 -7.35
CA CYS A 429 10.37 -7.04 -7.42
C CYS A 429 11.55 -6.12 -7.78
N ARG A 430 11.40 -5.31 -8.83
CA ARG A 430 12.43 -4.34 -9.24
C ARG A 430 12.68 -3.32 -8.15
N HIS A 431 11.63 -2.84 -7.48
CA HIS A 431 11.75 -1.91 -6.37
C HIS A 431 12.49 -2.52 -5.19
N PHE A 432 12.16 -3.75 -4.80
CA PHE A 432 12.85 -4.49 -3.76
C PHE A 432 14.35 -4.63 -4.07
N LEU A 433 14.71 -5.18 -5.24
CA LEU A 433 16.10 -5.37 -5.65
C LEU A 433 16.87 -4.04 -5.72
N ALA A 434 16.23 -2.98 -6.23
CA ALA A 434 16.80 -1.64 -6.24
C ALA A 434 17.06 -1.11 -4.82
N CYS A 435 16.09 -1.22 -3.92
CA CYS A 435 16.15 -0.77 -2.54
C CYS A 435 17.30 -1.40 -1.76
N VAL A 436 17.53 -2.71 -1.94
CA VAL A 436 18.60 -3.44 -1.25
C VAL A 436 19.96 -3.38 -1.96
N SER A 437 20.08 -2.59 -3.03
CA SER A 437 21.32 -2.45 -3.82
C SER A 437 22.16 -1.23 -3.40
N LYS A 438 22.89 -0.63 -4.35
CA LYS A 438 23.73 0.57 -4.15
C LYS A 438 23.13 1.76 -4.90
N ASP A 439 23.41 2.96 -4.39
CA ASP A 439 23.06 4.21 -5.06
C ASP A 439 23.85 4.36 -6.37
N ALA A 440 23.29 5.05 -7.36
CA ALA A 440 24.05 5.40 -8.55
C ALA A 440 25.05 6.51 -8.20
N VAL A 441 26.25 6.45 -8.79
CA VAL A 441 27.37 7.34 -8.50
C VAL A 441 27.83 8.03 -9.77
N GLY A 442 28.08 9.34 -9.67
CA GLY A 442 28.53 10.18 -10.77
C GLY A 442 29.31 11.37 -10.25
N SER A 443 29.73 12.23 -11.16
CA SER A 443 30.31 13.53 -10.87
C SER A 443 29.49 14.63 -11.56
N GLU A 444 29.18 15.67 -10.79
CA GLU A 444 28.51 16.87 -11.26
C GLU A 444 29.56 17.97 -11.36
N THR A 445 29.74 18.51 -12.57
CA THR A 445 30.64 19.63 -12.84
C THR A 445 29.81 20.88 -13.04
N VAL A 446 30.07 21.92 -12.27
CA VAL A 446 29.42 23.22 -12.34
C VAL A 446 30.43 24.25 -12.83
N VAL A 447 30.09 24.96 -13.89
CA VAL A 447 30.92 26.00 -14.50
C VAL A 447 30.17 27.32 -14.38
N ASN A 448 30.77 28.28 -13.67
CA ASN A 448 30.23 29.62 -13.50
C ASN A 448 31.02 30.60 -14.38
N ILE A 449 30.31 31.36 -15.19
CA ILE A 449 30.88 32.38 -16.07
C ILE A 449 30.32 33.77 -15.74
N ASN A 450 31.10 34.79 -16.07
CA ASN A 450 30.74 36.19 -15.99
C ASN A 450 30.83 36.82 -17.38
N ILE A 451 29.78 37.54 -17.78
CA ILE A 451 29.73 38.35 -18.99
C ILE A 451 29.24 39.73 -18.57
N ALA A 452 30.05 40.76 -18.76
CA ALA A 452 29.72 42.15 -18.40
C ALA A 452 29.14 42.36 -16.97
N GLY A 453 29.60 41.57 -15.99
CA GLY A 453 29.12 41.61 -14.61
C GLY A 453 27.92 40.70 -14.30
N GLU A 454 27.28 40.13 -15.32
CA GLU A 454 26.18 39.18 -15.16
C GLU A 454 26.69 37.73 -15.12
N LYS A 455 26.07 36.92 -14.25
CA LYS A 455 26.52 35.56 -13.95
C LYS A 455 25.66 34.51 -14.62
N PHE A 456 26.31 33.47 -15.15
CA PHE A 456 25.64 32.32 -15.75
C PHE A 456 26.30 31.01 -15.31
N THR A 457 25.50 29.95 -15.27
CA THR A 457 25.95 28.64 -14.79
C THR A 457 25.59 27.54 -15.77
N ALA A 458 26.56 26.71 -16.13
CA ALA A 458 26.33 25.43 -16.80
C ALA A 458 26.62 24.28 -15.83
N THR A 459 25.86 23.21 -15.97
CA THR A 459 26.06 21.97 -15.20
C THR A 459 26.20 20.80 -16.15
N GLY A 460 27.23 19.99 -15.95
CA GLY A 460 27.45 18.70 -16.59
C GLY A 460 27.38 17.57 -15.57
N LEU A 461 27.04 16.38 -16.05
CA LEU A 461 26.90 15.17 -15.26
C LEU A 461 27.53 13.98 -15.98
N CYS A 462 28.53 13.36 -15.34
CA CYS A 462 29.11 12.09 -15.77
C CYS A 462 28.64 10.99 -14.81
N ILE A 463 28.08 9.89 -15.34
CA ILE A 463 27.64 8.74 -14.54
C ILE A 463 28.75 7.70 -14.56
N HIS A 464 29.28 7.37 -13.38
CA HIS A 464 30.36 6.38 -13.22
C HIS A 464 29.80 4.98 -12.97
N GLU A 465 28.83 4.88 -12.07
CA GLU A 465 28.18 3.63 -11.70
C GLU A 465 26.67 3.79 -11.72
N ARG A 466 25.98 2.98 -12.53
CA ARG A 466 24.52 3.01 -12.64
C ARG A 466 23.82 2.32 -11.46
N ASN A 467 24.44 1.27 -10.91
CA ASN A 467 23.96 0.51 -9.76
C ASN A 467 22.45 0.21 -9.84
N TYR A 468 21.62 0.66 -8.88
CA TYR A 468 20.17 0.36 -8.89
C TYR A 468 19.43 0.73 -10.19
N LEU A 469 19.94 1.68 -10.98
CA LEU A 469 19.36 2.08 -12.26
C LEU A 469 19.44 1.00 -13.35
N ASP A 470 20.22 -0.06 -13.14
CA ASP A 470 20.27 -1.22 -14.05
C ASP A 470 19.03 -2.11 -13.91
N ILE A 471 18.40 -2.16 -12.73
CA ILE A 471 17.17 -2.95 -12.49
C ILE A 471 15.92 -2.07 -12.44
N TYR A 472 16.05 -0.81 -12.01
CA TYR A 472 14.94 0.07 -11.71
C TYR A 472 14.57 1.01 -12.87
N ILE A 473 13.95 0.43 -13.91
CA ILE A 473 13.59 1.11 -15.17
C ILE A 473 12.61 2.29 -15.01
N TYR A 474 11.98 2.43 -13.85
CA TYR A 474 11.03 3.51 -13.55
C TYR A 474 11.71 4.86 -13.28
N GLU A 475 13.04 4.84 -13.12
CA GLU A 475 13.86 6.02 -12.94
C GLU A 475 14.93 6.16 -14.00
N LYS A 476 15.22 7.41 -14.39
CA LYS A 476 16.29 7.73 -15.33
C LYS A 476 17.30 8.66 -14.69
N TRP A 477 18.55 8.49 -15.06
CA TRP A 477 19.62 9.44 -14.77
C TRP A 477 20.43 9.55 -16.06
N ASN A 478 20.38 10.72 -16.67
CA ASN A 478 20.94 10.94 -18.00
C ASN A 478 22.23 11.73 -17.83
N ALA A 479 23.32 11.23 -18.40
CA ALA A 479 24.55 12.00 -18.48
C ALA A 479 24.30 13.30 -19.26
N LYS A 480 24.96 14.38 -18.84
CA LYS A 480 24.92 15.68 -19.51
C LYS A 480 26.35 16.09 -19.76
N GLN A 481 26.81 15.91 -21.00
CA GLN A 481 28.15 16.30 -21.39
C GLN A 481 28.24 17.82 -21.50
N ILE A 482 29.37 18.37 -21.04
CA ILE A 482 29.77 19.76 -21.23
C ILE A 482 31.23 19.79 -21.69
N HIS A 483 31.65 20.90 -22.29
CA HIS A 483 33.06 21.13 -22.62
C HIS A 483 33.93 21.14 -21.37
N LYS A 484 35.23 20.91 -21.56
CA LYS A 484 36.22 21.20 -20.52
C LYS A 484 36.44 22.71 -20.46
N TYR A 485 36.16 23.30 -19.30
CA TYR A 485 36.46 24.69 -19.00
C TYR A 485 37.53 24.78 -17.92
N GLU A 486 38.38 25.80 -18.01
CA GLU A 486 39.43 26.07 -17.02
C GLU A 486 39.15 27.39 -16.30
N GLN A 487 39.41 27.45 -15.00
CA GLN A 487 39.20 28.68 -14.24
C GLN A 487 40.07 29.81 -14.80
N GLY A 488 39.48 30.98 -15.01
CA GLY A 488 40.13 32.13 -15.65
C GLY A 488 40.14 32.09 -17.18
N GLN A 489 39.69 30.99 -17.81
CA GLN A 489 39.51 30.93 -19.26
C GLN A 489 38.54 32.02 -19.72
N ILE A 490 38.86 32.65 -20.84
CA ILE A 490 38.00 33.61 -21.53
C ILE A 490 37.62 33.00 -22.87
N PHE A 491 36.33 33.04 -23.21
CA PHE A 491 35.82 32.60 -24.51
C PHE A 491 34.70 33.54 -24.97
N GLU A 492 34.38 33.48 -26.26
CA GLU A 492 33.27 34.24 -26.83
C GLU A 492 32.08 33.28 -27.02
N PRO A 493 30.92 33.53 -26.40
CA PRO A 493 29.74 32.69 -26.61
C PRO A 493 29.31 32.69 -28.08
N THR A 494 28.80 31.55 -28.53
CA THR A 494 28.25 31.40 -29.89
C THR A 494 26.94 32.17 -30.05
N GLU A 495 26.14 32.25 -28.97
CA GLU A 495 24.89 33.00 -28.95
C GLU A 495 24.69 33.65 -27.58
N ILE A 496 24.31 34.93 -27.58
CA ILE A 496 23.72 35.61 -26.43
C ILE A 496 22.38 36.17 -26.92
N SER A 497 21.28 35.64 -26.40
CA SER A 497 19.94 36.03 -26.83
C SER A 497 19.00 36.22 -25.65
N MET A 498 17.93 36.98 -25.87
CA MET A 498 16.83 37.09 -24.92
C MET A 498 15.70 36.15 -25.36
N GLN A 499 15.27 35.28 -24.45
CA GLN A 499 14.11 34.43 -24.65
C GLN A 499 12.91 34.97 -23.91
N GLU A 500 11.78 35.01 -24.60
CA GLU A 500 10.47 35.24 -24.02
C GLU A 500 9.82 33.92 -23.61
N GLY A 501 9.20 33.91 -22.44
CA GLY A 501 8.37 32.83 -21.95
C GLY A 501 7.14 33.40 -21.24
N ALA A 502 6.24 32.51 -20.84
CA ALA A 502 5.08 32.88 -20.04
C ALA A 502 4.91 31.87 -18.91
N THR A 503 4.48 32.34 -17.74
CA THR A 503 4.17 31.45 -16.62
C THR A 503 2.97 30.58 -16.96
N THR A 504 3.00 29.30 -16.59
CA THR A 504 1.89 28.37 -16.84
C THR A 504 1.15 28.05 -15.55
N ALA A 505 -0.18 27.90 -15.65
CA ALA A 505 -1.00 27.40 -14.54
C ALA A 505 -0.51 26.01 -14.08
N PRO A 506 -0.72 25.65 -12.80
CA PRO A 506 -0.42 24.31 -12.34
C PRO A 506 -1.27 23.26 -13.10
N PRO A 507 -0.78 22.04 -13.30
CA PRO A 507 -1.61 20.99 -13.91
C PRO A 507 -2.71 20.55 -12.94
N LEU A 508 -3.76 19.92 -13.47
CA LEU A 508 -4.75 19.22 -12.66
C LEU A 508 -4.08 18.11 -11.82
N LEU A 509 -4.72 17.73 -10.72
CA LEU A 509 -4.19 16.68 -9.84
C LEU A 509 -4.28 15.31 -10.52
N THR A 510 -3.14 14.63 -10.61
CA THR A 510 -3.14 13.19 -10.87
C THR A 510 -3.60 12.44 -9.62
N GLU A 511 -3.96 11.16 -9.76
CA GLU A 511 -4.32 10.32 -8.61
C GLU A 511 -3.17 10.22 -7.59
N ALA A 512 -1.92 10.17 -8.06
CA ALA A 512 -0.75 10.17 -7.19
C ALA A 512 -0.54 11.50 -6.45
N ASP A 513 -0.90 12.64 -7.06
CA ASP A 513 -0.83 13.94 -6.39
C ASP A 513 -1.93 14.08 -5.35
N LEU A 514 -3.13 13.55 -5.63
CA LEU A 514 -4.23 13.50 -4.68
C LEU A 514 -3.90 12.62 -3.46
N ILE A 515 -3.31 11.44 -3.68
CA ILE A 515 -2.81 10.58 -2.59
C ILE A 515 -1.77 11.33 -1.75
N ALA A 516 -0.83 12.04 -2.39
CA ALA A 516 0.19 12.82 -1.67
C ALA A 516 -0.41 13.96 -0.84
N LEU A 517 -1.47 14.63 -1.32
CA LEU A 517 -2.19 15.64 -0.55
C LEU A 517 -2.94 15.02 0.63
N MET A 518 -3.64 13.90 0.41
CA MET A 518 -4.34 13.18 1.49
C MET A 518 -3.38 12.76 2.60
N GLU A 519 -2.23 12.17 2.25
CA GLU A 519 -1.18 11.78 3.20
C GLU A 519 -0.63 13.01 3.96
N LYS A 520 -0.28 14.09 3.24
CA LYS A 520 0.23 15.33 3.83
C LYS A 520 -0.72 15.93 4.87
N HIS A 521 -2.02 15.81 4.65
CA HIS A 521 -3.06 16.35 5.53
C HIS A 521 -3.63 15.31 6.52
N GLY A 522 -3.12 14.09 6.53
CA GLY A 522 -3.50 13.06 7.51
C GLY A 522 -4.93 12.53 7.33
N ILE A 523 -5.46 12.50 6.11
CA ILE A 523 -6.76 11.90 5.78
C ILE A 523 -6.56 10.66 4.91
N GLY A 524 -7.44 9.65 5.04
CA GLY A 524 -7.29 8.39 4.30
C GLY A 524 -6.19 7.45 4.84
N THR A 525 -5.85 7.59 6.13
CA THR A 525 -4.89 6.73 6.85
C THR A 525 -5.31 5.27 6.87
N ASP A 526 -4.44 4.36 7.28
CA ASP A 526 -4.71 2.91 7.32
C ASP A 526 -5.06 2.34 5.92
N ALA A 527 -4.40 2.85 4.87
CA ALA A 527 -4.55 2.41 3.48
C ALA A 527 -5.99 2.56 2.91
N THR A 528 -6.69 3.64 3.25
CA THR A 528 -8.05 3.94 2.72
C THR A 528 -8.08 4.99 1.61
N HIS A 529 -6.94 5.54 1.18
CA HIS A 529 -6.84 6.50 0.07
C HIS A 529 -7.58 6.03 -1.19
N ALA A 530 -7.30 4.81 -1.66
CA ALA A 530 -7.92 4.23 -2.85
C ALA A 530 -9.46 4.17 -2.76
N GLU A 531 -10.00 3.90 -1.58
CA GLU A 531 -11.45 3.79 -1.37
C GLU A 531 -12.12 5.16 -1.55
N HIS A 532 -11.63 6.18 -0.85
CA HIS A 532 -12.19 7.53 -0.91
C HIS A 532 -12.06 8.16 -2.30
N ILE A 533 -10.92 7.96 -2.96
CA ILE A 533 -10.70 8.41 -4.35
C ILE A 533 -11.65 7.68 -5.31
N ASN A 534 -11.88 6.39 -5.11
CA ASN A 534 -12.84 5.66 -5.95
C ASN A 534 -14.29 6.09 -5.70
N THR A 535 -14.67 6.38 -4.44
CA THR A 535 -16.02 6.88 -4.12
C THR A 535 -16.32 8.20 -4.84
N ILE A 536 -15.39 9.15 -4.86
CA ILE A 536 -15.59 10.40 -5.59
C ILE A 536 -15.70 10.17 -7.12
N LYS A 537 -14.96 9.20 -7.68
CA LYS A 537 -15.02 8.85 -9.11
C LYS A 537 -16.36 8.19 -9.49
N GLU A 538 -16.90 7.31 -8.65
CA GLU A 538 -18.14 6.57 -8.91
C GLU A 538 -19.39 7.45 -8.77
N ARG A 539 -19.39 8.42 -7.84
CA ARG A 539 -20.55 9.28 -7.56
C ARG A 539 -20.82 10.37 -8.62
N GLY A 540 -20.12 10.35 -9.74
CA GLY A 540 -20.46 11.14 -10.93
C GLY A 540 -20.24 12.65 -10.78
N THR A 541 -19.48 13.09 -9.79
CA THR A 541 -18.85 14.42 -9.87
C THR A 541 -18.01 14.43 -11.16
N PRO A 542 -17.92 15.54 -11.92
CA PRO A 542 -17.17 15.63 -13.18
C PRO A 542 -15.64 15.40 -13.06
N ILE A 543 -15.20 14.70 -12.01
CA ILE A 543 -13.85 14.21 -11.72
C ILE A 543 -13.31 13.30 -12.82
N LYS A 544 -14.16 12.57 -13.55
CA LYS A 544 -13.70 11.74 -14.69
C LYS A 544 -13.00 12.55 -15.80
N LYS A 545 -13.18 13.87 -15.85
CA LYS A 545 -12.42 14.77 -16.74
C LYS A 545 -11.28 15.52 -16.05
N ILE A 546 -11.17 15.43 -14.73
CA ILE A 546 -10.29 16.28 -13.91
C ILE A 546 -9.10 15.51 -13.33
N ILE A 547 -9.22 14.19 -13.13
CA ILE A 547 -8.10 13.32 -12.76
C ILE A 547 -7.66 12.57 -14.01
N VAL A 548 -6.59 13.04 -14.66
CA VAL A 548 -5.95 12.42 -15.83
C VAL A 548 -4.58 11.87 -15.45
#